data_AF-A0A3S1T2E0-F1
#
_entry.id   AF-A0A3S1T2E0-F1
#
_cell.length_a   1.000
_cell.length_b   1.000
_cell.length_c   1.000
_cell.angle_alpha   90.00
_cell.angle_beta   90.00
_cell.angle_gamma   90.00
#
_symmetry.space_group_name_H-M   'P 1'
#
loop_
_entity.id
_entity.type
_entity.pdbx_description
1 polymer ?
#
loop_
_entity_poly.entity_id
_entity_poly.type
_entity_poly.pdbx_seq_one_letter_code
_entity_poly.pdbx_strand_id
1 'polypeptide(L)'
;MKDYSPSQRCGPPGWGRAGRSGEADRLLRRSQALAQGEWLKAHENLIVTGQTGTGKSWLACAFGRQAARLDHSLLYVRVPRLFEDLALARLDGRLPRLIDKLTRAQLLILDDFGTHSLTDQQRFYLFE
;
A
#
# COMPACT_ATOMS: atom_id res chain seq x y z
N MET A 1 -15.72 19.89 46.41
CA MET A 1 -15.89 20.13 44.96
C MET A 1 -14.75 21.06 44.56
N LYS A 2 -13.64 20.52 44.04
CA LYS A 2 -12.42 21.27 43.72
C LYS A 2 -12.05 21.01 42.26
N ASP A 3 -11.69 22.09 41.58
CA ASP A 3 -11.50 22.24 40.14
C ASP A 3 -10.35 21.38 39.58
N TYR A 4 -10.57 20.82 38.38
CA TYR A 4 -9.58 20.02 37.65
C TYR A 4 -8.78 20.92 36.69
N SER A 5 -7.53 21.19 37.06
CA SER A 5 -6.56 21.94 36.25
C SER A 5 -5.84 21.00 35.27
N PRO A 6 -5.81 21.28 33.95
CA PRO A 6 -5.25 20.36 32.96
C PRO A 6 -3.77 20.65 32.73
N SER A 7 -2.90 20.11 33.59
CA SER A 7 -1.46 20.33 33.41
C SER A 7 -0.58 19.16 33.81
N GLN A 8 -0.81 17.93 33.32
CA GLN A 8 0.23 16.89 33.33
C GLN A 8 0.27 16.10 32.02
N ARG A 9 1.04 16.65 31.07
CA ARG A 9 1.53 15.97 29.87
C ARG A 9 2.49 14.86 30.31
N CYS A 10 2.12 13.62 30.08
CA CYS A 10 3.01 12.48 30.19
C CYS A 10 3.95 12.48 28.97
N GLY A 11 5.21 12.86 29.15
CA GLY A 11 6.24 12.81 28.12
C GLY A 11 7.63 12.81 28.78
N PRO A 12 8.59 12.02 28.28
CA PRO A 12 9.89 11.85 28.92
C PRO A 12 10.70 13.17 28.92
N PRO A 13 11.51 13.42 29.98
CA PRO A 13 12.28 14.65 30.11
C PRO A 13 13.45 14.65 29.11
N GLY A 14 13.52 15.66 28.23
CA GLY A 14 14.68 15.90 27.36
C GLY A 14 14.40 16.10 25.87
N TRP A 15 13.16 15.92 25.41
CA TRP A 15 12.81 16.12 23.99
C TRP A 15 12.51 17.59 23.68
N GLY A 16 13.55 18.35 23.34
CA GLY A 16 13.49 19.74 22.85
C GLY A 16 12.35 19.98 21.86
N ARG A 17 11.65 21.11 22.03
CA ARG A 17 10.40 21.50 21.36
C ARG A 17 10.57 22.13 19.96
N ALA A 18 11.77 22.15 19.39
CA ALA A 18 12.06 23.02 18.24
C ALA A 18 12.00 22.38 16.83
N GLY A 19 11.71 21.08 16.68
CA GLY A 19 11.77 20.41 15.36
C GLY A 19 10.57 19.56 14.93
N ARG A 20 9.59 19.32 15.81
CA ARG A 20 8.56 18.28 15.59
C ARG A 20 7.28 18.74 14.88
N SER A 21 6.96 20.03 14.83
CA SER A 21 5.70 20.51 14.24
C SER A 21 5.72 20.48 12.71
N GLY A 22 6.79 21.00 12.09
CA GLY A 22 6.88 21.09 10.63
C GLY A 22 6.97 19.74 9.93
N GLU A 23 7.56 18.72 10.57
CA GLU A 23 7.64 17.38 10.01
C GLU A 23 6.32 16.62 10.14
N ALA A 24 5.65 16.71 11.30
CA ALA A 24 4.32 16.15 11.49
C ALA A 24 3.30 16.75 10.52
N ASP A 25 3.33 18.08 10.32
CA ASP A 25 2.47 18.76 9.36
C ASP A 25 2.75 18.36 7.90
N ARG A 26 4.01 18.09 7.56
CA ARG A 26 4.39 17.57 6.23
C ARG A 26 3.91 16.14 6.02
N LEU A 27 4.06 15.29 7.03
CA LEU A 27 3.58 13.90 6.98
C LEU A 27 2.06 13.84 6.88
N LEU A 28 1.35 14.70 7.61
CA LEU A 28 -0.11 14.81 7.54
C LEU A 28 -0.59 15.27 6.17
N ARG A 29 0.06 16.27 5.57
CA ARG A 29 -0.28 16.71 4.21
C ARG A 29 -0.05 15.61 3.17
N ARG A 30 1.06 14.87 3.30
CA ARG A 30 1.34 13.74 2.41
C ARG A 30 0.33 12.61 2.56
N SER A 31 -0.04 12.25 3.80
CA SER A 31 -1.05 11.20 4.02
C SER A 31 -2.43 11.62 3.50
N GLN A 32 -2.79 12.90 3.62
CA GLN A 32 -4.02 13.45 3.02
C GLN A 32 -3.98 13.42 1.49
N ALA A 33 -2.87 13.81 0.86
CA ALA A 33 -2.72 13.74 -0.60
C ALA A 33 -2.82 12.29 -1.11
N LEU A 34 -2.24 11.34 -0.38
CA LEU A 34 -2.39 9.90 -0.66
C LEU A 34 -3.86 9.44 -0.53
N ALA A 35 -4.56 9.92 0.49
CA ALA A 35 -5.98 9.61 0.70
C ALA A 35 -6.89 10.25 -0.36
N GLN A 36 -6.50 11.36 -0.97
CA GLN A 36 -7.24 11.98 -2.07
C GLN A 36 -7.06 11.27 -3.41
N GLY A 37 -6.10 10.33 -3.52
CA GLY A 37 -5.88 9.56 -4.75
C GLY A 37 -5.10 10.33 -5.82
N GLU A 38 -4.46 11.45 -5.49
CA GLU A 38 -3.68 12.25 -6.46
C GLU A 38 -2.51 11.44 -7.06
N TRP A 39 -1.91 10.55 -6.27
CA TRP A 39 -0.87 9.61 -6.72
C TRP A 39 -1.36 8.67 -7.84
N LEU A 40 -2.65 8.33 -7.85
CA LEU A 40 -3.23 7.46 -8.87
C LEU A 40 -3.34 8.19 -10.22
N LYS A 41 -3.68 9.49 -10.20
CA LYS A 41 -3.66 10.36 -11.38
C LYS A 41 -2.23 10.63 -11.86
N ALA A 42 -1.29 10.70 -10.94
CA ALA A 42 0.14 10.88 -11.24
C ALA A 42 0.82 9.58 -11.69
N HIS A 43 0.11 8.44 -11.75
CA HIS A 43 0.65 7.12 -12.06
C HIS A 43 1.86 6.73 -11.17
N GLU A 44 1.84 7.14 -9.91
CA GLU A 44 2.90 6.83 -8.95
C GLU A 44 2.67 5.48 -8.26
N ASN A 45 3.74 4.73 -8.04
CA ASN A 45 3.69 3.45 -7.33
C ASN A 45 3.78 3.68 -5.82
N LEU A 46 2.80 3.18 -5.06
CA LEU A 46 2.82 3.23 -3.60
C LEU A 46 3.33 1.91 -3.01
N ILE A 47 4.48 1.97 -2.33
CA ILE A 47 5.04 0.82 -1.62
C ILE A 47 4.81 1.00 -0.12
N VAL A 48 4.02 0.10 0.47
CA VAL A 48 3.75 0.09 1.91
C VAL A 48 4.57 -0.99 2.58
N THR A 49 5.67 -0.61 3.22
CA THR A 49 6.54 -1.52 3.97
C THR A 49 6.33 -1.39 5.48
N GLY A 50 6.42 -2.51 6.21
CA GLY A 50 6.30 -2.51 7.67
C GLY A 50 6.18 -3.90 8.25
N GLN A 51 6.31 -4.01 9.58
CA GLN A 51 6.30 -5.29 10.29
C GLN A 51 4.98 -6.06 10.10
N THR A 52 5.01 -7.38 10.19
CA THR A 52 3.78 -8.20 10.12
C THR A 52 2.80 -7.76 11.21
N GLY A 53 1.51 -7.61 10.85
CA GLY A 53 0.48 -7.14 11.79
C GLY A 53 0.28 -5.62 11.89
N THR A 54 1.05 -4.79 11.17
CA THR A 54 0.85 -3.31 11.16
C THR A 54 -0.32 -2.82 10.29
N GLY A 55 -1.16 -3.72 9.78
CA GLY A 55 -2.33 -3.35 8.98
C GLY A 55 -2.03 -2.93 7.54
N LYS A 56 -0.91 -3.36 6.95
CA LYS A 56 -0.57 -3.08 5.53
C LYS A 56 -1.68 -3.50 4.57
N SER A 57 -2.20 -4.72 4.72
CA SER A 57 -3.32 -5.22 3.93
C SER A 57 -4.60 -4.41 4.16
N TRP A 58 -4.79 -3.89 5.38
CA TRP A 58 -5.91 -3.01 5.69
C TRP A 58 -5.77 -1.66 4.98
N LEU A 59 -4.58 -1.06 4.99
CA LEU A 59 -4.28 0.17 4.25
C LEU A 59 -4.47 -0.02 2.75
N ALA A 60 -3.98 -1.14 2.20
CA ALA A 60 -4.17 -1.47 0.80
C ALA A 60 -5.66 -1.55 0.43
N CYS A 61 -6.48 -2.24 1.25
CA CYS A 61 -7.93 -2.26 1.07
C CYS A 61 -8.58 -0.88 1.20
N ALA A 62 -8.10 -0.04 2.11
CA ALA A 62 -8.63 1.32 2.30
C ALA A 62 -8.37 2.19 1.05
N PHE A 63 -7.15 2.13 0.49
CA PHE A 63 -6.82 2.80 -0.76
C PHE A 63 -7.62 2.25 -1.95
N GLY A 64 -7.79 0.92 -2.03
CA GLY A 64 -8.63 0.30 -3.05
C GLY A 64 -10.07 0.80 -2.99
N ARG A 65 -10.67 0.84 -1.79
CA ARG A 65 -12.02 1.39 -1.60
C ARG A 65 -12.12 2.86 -2.00
N GLN A 66 -11.09 3.64 -1.72
CA GLN A 66 -11.07 5.04 -2.12
C GLN A 66 -10.95 5.20 -3.64
N ALA A 67 -10.08 4.43 -4.29
CA ALA A 67 -9.97 4.41 -5.75
C ALA A 67 -11.30 4.00 -6.41
N ALA A 68 -12.02 3.02 -5.84
CA ALA A 68 -13.35 2.63 -6.29
C ALA A 68 -14.37 3.79 -6.22
N ARG A 69 -14.29 4.64 -5.19
CA ARG A 69 -15.15 5.82 -5.05
C ARG A 69 -14.84 6.93 -6.04
N LEU A 70 -13.62 6.91 -6.59
CA LEU A 70 -13.17 7.84 -7.61
C LEU A 70 -13.39 7.27 -9.02
N ASP A 71 -14.22 6.22 -9.16
CA ASP A 71 -14.52 5.51 -10.41
C ASP A 71 -13.30 4.92 -11.13
N HIS A 72 -12.23 4.61 -10.38
CA HIS A 72 -11.08 3.90 -10.92
C HIS A 72 -11.27 2.38 -10.83
N SER A 73 -10.97 1.70 -11.93
CA SER A 73 -10.94 0.23 -11.98
C SER A 73 -9.78 -0.28 -11.12
N LEU A 74 -10.08 -1.18 -10.18
CA LEU A 74 -9.09 -1.75 -9.27
C LEU A 74 -9.03 -3.28 -9.40
N LEU A 75 -7.84 -3.82 -9.14
CA LEU A 75 -7.62 -5.25 -9.04
C LEU A 75 -6.74 -5.55 -7.83
N TYR A 76 -7.29 -6.31 -6.89
CA TYR A 76 -6.56 -6.79 -5.71
C TYR A 76 -6.12 -8.23 -5.95
N VAL A 77 -4.81 -8.48 -5.86
CA VAL A 77 -4.23 -9.82 -6.03
C VAL A 77 -3.18 -10.06 -4.95
N ARG A 78 -3.21 -11.27 -4.37
CA ARG A 78 -2.13 -11.74 -3.51
C ARG A 78 -1.01 -12.31 -4.38
N VAL A 79 0.22 -11.86 -4.11
CA VAL A 79 1.41 -12.18 -4.91
C VAL A 79 1.65 -13.69 -5.07
N PRO A 80 1.53 -14.54 -4.02
CA PRO A 80 1.73 -15.99 -4.19
C PRO A 80 0.75 -16.61 -5.19
N ARG A 81 -0.53 -16.24 -5.11
CA ARG A 81 -1.57 -16.71 -6.01
C ARG A 81 -1.37 -16.21 -7.44
N LEU A 82 -0.90 -14.97 -7.60
CA LEU A 82 -0.58 -14.42 -8.92
C LEU A 82 0.50 -15.25 -9.63
N PHE A 83 1.53 -15.68 -8.90
CA PHE A 83 2.58 -16.52 -9.49
C PHE A 83 2.09 -17.92 -9.89
N GLU A 84 1.22 -18.53 -9.09
CA GLU A 84 0.55 -19.79 -9.46
C GLU A 84 -0.27 -19.62 -10.73
N ASP A 85 -1.09 -18.57 -10.79
CA ASP A 85 -1.91 -18.25 -11.97
C ASP A 85 -1.05 -17.97 -13.21
N LEU A 86 0.09 -17.29 -13.06
CA LEU A 86 1.05 -17.05 -14.14
C LEU A 86 1.71 -18.35 -14.62
N ALA A 87 2.12 -19.22 -13.70
CA ALA A 87 2.73 -20.50 -14.03
C ALA A 87 1.74 -21.41 -14.81
N LEU A 88 0.49 -21.49 -14.34
CA LEU A 88 -0.57 -22.24 -15.02
C LEU A 88 -0.94 -21.61 -16.38
N ALA A 89 -1.08 -20.28 -16.44
CA ALA A 89 -1.43 -19.59 -17.67
C ALA A 89 -0.34 -19.72 -18.75
N ARG A 90 0.93 -19.87 -18.37
CA ARG A 90 2.03 -20.12 -19.31
C ARG A 90 1.97 -21.54 -19.88
N LEU A 91 1.62 -22.54 -19.07
CA LEU A 91 1.43 -23.93 -19.55
C LEU A 91 0.20 -24.06 -20.46
N ASP A 92 -0.88 -23.34 -20.14
CA ASP A 92 -2.14 -23.40 -20.90
C ASP A 92 -2.20 -22.43 -22.09
N GLY A 93 -1.15 -21.62 -22.34
CA GLY A 93 -1.15 -20.59 -23.38
C GLY A 93 -2.11 -19.42 -23.14
N ARG A 94 -2.65 -19.27 -21.92
CA ARG A 94 -3.58 -18.20 -21.52
C ARG A 94 -2.88 -16.96 -20.97
N LEU A 95 -1.55 -16.96 -20.94
CA LEU A 95 -0.72 -15.88 -20.38
C LEU A 95 -1.08 -14.48 -20.92
N PRO A 96 -1.29 -14.25 -22.23
CA PRO A 96 -1.63 -12.92 -22.74
C PRO A 96 -2.94 -12.38 -22.15
N ARG A 97 -3.95 -13.25 -21.94
CA ARG A 97 -5.23 -12.84 -21.36
C ARG A 97 -5.11 -12.45 -19.89
N LEU A 98 -4.21 -13.10 -19.15
CA LEU A 98 -3.96 -12.77 -17.76
C LEU A 98 -3.24 -11.42 -17.65
N ILE A 99 -2.23 -11.20 -18.49
CA ILE A 99 -1.52 -9.91 -18.57
C ILE A 99 -2.48 -8.78 -18.95
N ASP A 100 -3.31 -8.96 -19.98
CA ASP A 100 -4.34 -7.98 -20.37
C ASP A 100 -5.28 -7.61 -19.22
N LYS A 101 -5.63 -8.58 -18.37
CA LYS A 101 -6.48 -8.32 -17.20
C LYS A 101 -5.76 -7.46 -16.17
N LEU A 102 -4.47 -7.70 -15.95
CA LEU A 102 -3.65 -6.94 -15.01
C LEU A 102 -3.42 -5.51 -15.50
N THR A 103 -3.16 -5.31 -16.80
CA THR A 103 -2.87 -3.99 -17.39
C THR A 103 -4.12 -3.12 -17.57
N ARG A 104 -5.32 -3.70 -17.68
CA ARG A 104 -6.58 -2.93 -17.74
C ARG A 104 -6.96 -2.29 -16.41
N ALA A 105 -6.41 -2.76 -15.28
CA ALA A 105 -6.70 -2.19 -13.98
C ALA A 105 -5.87 -0.91 -13.76
N GLN A 106 -6.56 0.23 -13.60
CA GLN A 106 -5.94 1.50 -13.20
C GLN A 106 -5.22 1.43 -11.85
N LEU A 107 -5.70 0.61 -10.91
CA LEU A 107 -5.02 0.33 -9.64
C LEU A 107 -4.83 -1.17 -9.46
N LEU A 108 -3.58 -1.62 -9.51
CA LEU A 108 -3.18 -2.98 -9.16
C LEU A 108 -2.62 -3.01 -7.73
N ILE A 109 -3.31 -3.70 -6.84
CA ILE A 109 -2.85 -3.90 -5.46
C ILE A 109 -2.25 -5.29 -5.35
N LEU A 110 -0.95 -5.33 -5.04
CA LEU A 110 -0.17 -6.54 -4.81
C LEU A 110 0.08 -6.71 -3.31
N ASP A 111 -0.65 -7.64 -2.69
CA ASP A 111 -0.50 -7.94 -1.26
C ASP A 111 0.38 -9.17 -1.03
N ASP A 112 0.97 -9.28 0.16
CA ASP A 112 1.89 -10.36 0.55
C ASP A 112 3.17 -10.45 -0.30
N PHE A 113 3.65 -9.32 -0.82
CA PHE A 113 4.94 -9.28 -1.50
C PHE A 113 6.09 -9.54 -0.50
N GLY A 114 6.80 -10.67 -0.66
CA GLY A 114 7.96 -11.02 0.17
C GLY A 114 7.67 -11.87 1.43
N THR A 115 6.45 -12.39 1.61
CA THR A 115 6.16 -13.38 2.66
C THR A 115 6.69 -14.78 2.34
N HIS A 116 6.96 -15.07 1.07
CA HIS A 116 7.59 -16.29 0.60
C HIS A 116 8.89 -15.97 -0.14
N SER A 117 9.92 -16.79 0.06
CA SER A 117 11.15 -16.75 -0.73
C SER A 117 10.79 -16.90 -2.21
N LEU A 118 10.95 -15.83 -2.99
CA LEU A 118 10.72 -15.87 -4.43
C LEU A 118 11.66 -16.91 -5.04
N THR A 119 11.09 -17.93 -5.68
CA THR A 119 11.86 -18.86 -6.50
C THR A 119 12.45 -18.13 -7.71
N ASP A 120 13.57 -18.60 -8.26
CA ASP A 120 14.23 -17.92 -9.39
C ASP A 120 13.31 -17.75 -10.60
N GLN A 121 12.36 -18.67 -10.79
CA GLN A 121 11.32 -18.60 -11.80
C GLN A 121 10.33 -17.43 -11.56
N GLN A 122 9.99 -17.13 -10.30
CA GLN A 122 9.13 -16.00 -9.92
C GLN A 122 9.83 -14.65 -10.05
N ARG A 123 11.16 -14.60 -9.84
CA ARG A 123 11.96 -13.40 -10.09
C ARG A 123 11.97 -13.04 -11.57
N PHE A 124 12.10 -14.05 -12.43
CA PHE A 124 12.07 -13.84 -13.88
C PHE A 124 10.77 -13.16 -14.34
N TYR A 125 9.61 -13.60 -13.83
CA TYR A 125 8.31 -12.97 -14.15
C TYR A 125 8.15 -11.52 -13.70
N LEU A 126 9.00 -11.01 -12.81
CA LEU A 126 8.91 -9.65 -12.29
C LEU A 126 9.86 -8.68 -13.03
N PHE A 127 10.95 -9.19 -13.62
CA PHE A 127 12.03 -8.38 -14.19
C PHE A 127 12.14 -8.45 -15.72
N GLU A 128 11.38 -9.32 -16.38
CA GLU A 128 11.30 -9.44 -17.85
C GLU A 128 9.88 -9.14 -18.34
#